data_AF-A0A6A4I009-F1
#
_entry.id   AF-A0A6A4I009-F1
#
_cell.length_a   1.000
_cell.length_b   1.000
_cell.length_c   1.000
_cell.angle_alpha   90.00
_cell.angle_beta   90.00
_cell.angle_gamma   90.00
#
_symmetry.space_group_name_H-M   'P 1'
#
loop_
_entity.id
_entity.type
_entity.pdbx_description
1 polymer ?
#
loop_
_entity_poly.entity_id
_entity_poly.type
_entity_poly.pdbx_seq_one_letter_code
_entity_poly.pdbx_strand_id
1 'polypeptide(L)'
;MGLSPEEIFRLIRCCPNIQVLLVQKPVEEEEEEEEVNLAPTNVNCNAAKFTAAFEDSAHDALPKVCDNMVFPELTHLELLGPERRVIESQNDHVASLCSMLERSHSRLTHLTIHFIPFISAGLLRLFLSVPSVTTLEIKEPPFHNKTLYLVLRSLVTPVERDAQAEGPVGKSRKELKDHCGEEDTDDDRDEHDSDGTSSMDEDSDGESSILDSSSEEDSDEEDLDEEDLDEEDSDGEGSDEEDDIIVPEGQCLLPRLKDLTVVVKSCDYSELLLKVVRSRWRLDDSQHPQACSFGAEACVYLQKLRIYAAPKVDRASFETLQIILSN
;
A
#
# COMPACT_ATOMS: atom_id res chain seq x y z
N MET A 1 4.27 27.49 -3.12
CA MET A 1 5.72 27.47 -2.89
C MET A 1 5.98 26.45 -1.81
N GLY A 2 6.68 25.37 -2.13
CA GLY A 2 7.14 24.40 -1.13
C GLY A 2 8.36 24.92 -0.37
N LEU A 3 8.71 24.28 0.73
CA LEU A 3 9.91 24.58 1.51
C LEU A 3 11.01 23.59 1.14
N SER A 4 12.26 24.05 1.17
CA SER A 4 13.41 23.14 1.06
C SER A 4 13.62 22.32 2.34
N PRO A 5 14.29 21.17 2.28
CA PRO A 5 14.64 20.38 3.47
C PRO A 5 15.33 21.24 4.55
N GLU A 6 16.24 22.13 4.17
CA GLU A 6 17.00 23.02 5.04
C GLU A 6 16.09 24.02 5.77
N GLU A 7 15.09 24.56 5.07
CA GLU A 7 14.07 25.43 5.65
C GLU A 7 13.18 24.68 6.63
N ILE A 8 12.77 23.45 6.29
CA ILE A 8 12.01 22.57 7.18
C ILE A 8 12.81 22.30 8.46
N PHE A 9 14.10 21.96 8.35
CA PHE A 9 14.95 21.72 9.51
C PHE A 9 15.15 22.98 10.37
N ARG A 10 15.32 24.15 9.74
CA ARG A 10 15.39 25.44 10.44
C ARG A 10 14.09 25.71 11.21
N LEU A 11 12.93 25.50 10.57
CA LEU A 11 11.62 25.68 11.20
C LEU A 11 11.48 24.78 12.43
N ILE A 12 11.83 23.50 12.33
CA ILE A 12 11.72 22.54 13.43
C ILE A 12 12.60 22.96 14.62
N ARG A 13 13.83 23.41 14.36
CA ARG A 13 14.75 23.90 15.41
C ARG A 13 14.22 25.16 16.10
N CYS A 14 13.54 26.03 15.36
CA CYS A 14 12.95 27.25 15.91
C CYS A 14 11.64 27.00 16.69
N CYS A 15 10.99 25.85 16.48
CA CYS A 15 9.68 25.53 17.02
C CYS A 15 9.71 24.25 17.87
N PRO A 16 10.24 24.27 19.10
CA PRO A 16 10.47 23.06 19.91
C PRO A 16 9.19 22.33 20.36
N ASN A 17 8.02 22.97 20.25
CA ASN A 17 6.72 22.47 20.71
C ASN A 17 5.77 22.12 19.54
N ILE A 18 6.31 21.79 18.36
CA ILE A 18 5.48 21.29 17.25
C ILE A 18 4.82 20.00 17.72
N GLN A 19 3.49 19.95 17.68
CA GLN A 19 2.72 18.74 17.96
C GLN A 19 2.35 17.98 16.69
N VAL A 20 2.17 18.70 15.58
CA VAL A 20 1.78 18.17 14.28
C VAL A 20 2.70 18.76 13.24
N LEU A 21 3.40 17.90 12.50
CA LEU A 21 4.20 18.28 11.34
C LEU A 21 3.56 17.73 10.08
N LEU A 22 3.23 18.63 9.16
CA LEU A 22 2.72 18.29 7.84
C LEU A 22 3.77 18.73 6.82
N VAL A 23 4.35 17.77 6.09
CA VAL A 23 5.27 18.04 4.99
C VAL A 23 4.56 17.69 3.70
N GLN A 24 4.28 18.74 2.91
CA GLN A 24 3.64 18.64 1.61
C GLN A 24 4.53 19.32 0.57
N LYS A 25 4.80 18.62 -0.53
CA LYS A 25 5.54 19.12 -1.69
C LYS A 25 6.85 19.84 -1.29
N PRO A 26 7.78 19.17 -0.59
CA PRO A 26 9.11 19.75 -0.39
C PRO A 26 9.77 19.98 -1.75
N VAL A 27 10.40 21.13 -1.91
CA VAL A 27 11.04 21.55 -3.16
C VAL A 27 12.54 21.48 -2.95
N GLU A 28 13.22 20.77 -3.84
CA GLU A 28 14.67 20.83 -3.89
C GLU A 28 15.08 22.09 -4.65
N GLU A 29 15.90 22.93 -4.03
CA GLU A 29 16.54 24.02 -4.74
C GLU A 29 17.65 23.40 -5.60
N GLU A 30 17.65 23.68 -6.90
CA GLU A 30 18.74 23.36 -7.82
C GLU A 30 19.97 24.21 -7.44
N GLU A 31 20.53 24.00 -6.25
CA GLU A 31 21.81 24.59 -5.90
C GLU A 31 22.88 23.82 -6.67
N GLU A 32 23.58 24.53 -7.57
CA GLU A 32 24.72 24.01 -8.32
C GLU A 32 25.66 23.24 -7.38
N GLU A 33 25.87 21.97 -7.70
CA GLU A 33 26.49 20.88 -6.92
C GLU A 33 27.88 21.17 -6.33
N GLU A 34 28.03 22.14 -5.43
CA GLU A 34 29.02 22.00 -4.39
C GLU A 34 28.45 21.00 -3.39
N GLU A 35 28.72 19.71 -3.61
CA GLU A 35 28.53 18.62 -2.64
C GLU A 35 29.32 18.93 -1.35
N VAL A 36 28.82 19.87 -0.56
CA VAL A 36 29.23 20.03 0.82
C VAL A 36 28.70 18.79 1.50
N ASN A 37 29.59 17.82 1.74
CA ASN A 37 29.35 16.63 2.53
C ASN A 37 28.95 17.05 3.96
N LEU A 38 27.72 17.51 4.12
CA LEU A 38 27.13 17.84 5.40
C LEU A 38 26.87 16.52 6.09
N ALA A 39 27.56 16.30 7.20
CA ALA A 39 27.32 15.13 8.02
C ALA A 39 25.82 15.02 8.34
N PRO A 40 25.23 13.81 8.30
CA PRO A 40 23.81 13.60 8.54
C PRO A 40 23.43 14.26 9.86
N THR A 41 22.58 15.27 9.78
CA THR A 41 22.24 16.08 10.95
C THR A 41 20.92 15.55 11.48
N ASN A 42 20.97 14.63 12.45
CA ASN A 42 19.76 14.11 13.10
C ASN A 42 18.99 15.25 13.78
N VAL A 43 18.00 15.82 13.09
CA VAL A 43 17.08 16.85 13.56
C VAL A 43 16.01 16.19 14.41
N ASN A 44 16.03 16.48 15.70
CA ASN A 44 15.02 15.99 16.63
C ASN A 44 13.72 16.81 16.49
N CYS A 45 12.60 16.15 16.22
CA CYS A 45 11.27 16.73 16.13
C CYS A 45 10.34 16.07 17.14
N ASN A 46 9.82 16.85 18.09
CA ASN A 46 8.91 16.35 19.12
C ASN A 46 7.44 16.24 18.64
N ALA A 47 7.20 16.21 17.33
CA ALA A 47 5.85 16.10 16.81
C ALA A 47 5.25 14.73 17.15
N ALA A 48 4.06 14.75 17.75
CA ALA A 48 3.29 13.55 18.04
C ALA A 48 2.62 12.97 16.80
N LYS A 49 2.31 13.84 15.82
CA LYS A 49 1.76 13.47 14.51
C LYS A 49 2.66 13.97 13.39
N PHE A 50 2.99 13.08 12.46
CA PHE A 50 3.69 13.40 11.22
C PHE A 50 2.84 12.98 10.02
N THR A 51 2.63 13.91 9.09
CA THR A 51 1.96 13.64 7.82
C THR A 51 2.95 13.87 6.68
N ALA A 52 3.22 12.81 5.92
CA ALA A 52 4.11 12.83 4.77
C ALA A 52 3.27 12.70 3.48
N ALA A 53 3.39 13.68 2.58
CA ALA A 53 2.78 13.62 1.27
C ALA A 53 3.83 13.32 0.19
N PHE A 54 3.61 12.24 -0.54
CA PHE A 54 4.44 11.78 -1.66
C PHE A 54 4.03 12.41 -3.01
N GLU A 55 3.19 13.44 -2.98
CA GLU A 55 2.65 14.10 -4.16
C GLU A 55 3.66 15.09 -4.74
N ASP A 56 3.98 14.97 -6.04
CA ASP A 56 4.79 15.88 -6.87
C ASP A 56 6.03 16.49 -6.17
N SER A 57 6.60 15.81 -5.18
CA SER A 57 7.86 16.25 -4.60
C SER A 57 8.93 16.04 -5.66
N ALA A 58 9.83 17.02 -5.82
CA ALA A 58 11.10 16.76 -6.48
C ALA A 58 11.68 15.47 -5.90
N HIS A 59 12.15 14.56 -6.77
CA HIS A 59 12.27 13.12 -6.49
C HIS A 59 13.04 12.80 -5.18
N ASP A 60 13.90 13.69 -4.69
CA ASP A 60 14.76 13.42 -3.53
C ASP A 60 14.47 14.28 -2.29
N ALA A 61 13.56 15.26 -2.36
CA ALA A 61 13.39 16.23 -1.27
C ALA A 61 12.77 15.59 -0.01
N LEU A 62 11.73 14.77 -0.15
CA LEU A 62 11.09 14.09 0.99
C LEU A 62 11.99 13.00 1.62
N PRO A 63 12.68 12.14 0.84
CA PRO A 63 13.72 11.25 1.36
C PRO A 63 14.74 11.97 2.23
N LYS A 64 15.31 13.08 1.75
CA LYS A 64 16.29 13.90 2.50
C LYS A 64 15.72 14.39 3.83
N VAL A 65 14.45 14.79 3.86
CA VAL A 65 13.76 15.16 5.10
C VAL A 65 13.68 13.96 6.05
N CYS A 66 13.15 12.83 5.60
CA CYS A 66 13.03 11.61 6.42
C CYS A 66 14.39 11.15 6.96
N ASP A 67 15.43 11.11 6.12
CA ASP A 67 16.76 10.63 6.47
C ASP A 67 17.49 11.48 7.49
N ASN A 68 17.10 12.75 7.65
CA ASN A 68 17.70 13.62 8.66
C ASN A 68 16.81 13.80 9.90
N MET A 69 15.62 13.22 9.95
CA MET A 69 14.69 13.42 11.04
C MET A 69 14.65 12.27 12.06
N VAL A 70 14.44 12.65 13.33
CA VAL A 70 14.21 11.73 14.46
C VAL A 70 13.00 12.23 15.22
N PHE A 71 12.00 11.36 15.43
CA PHE A 71 10.78 11.68 16.15
C PHE A 71 10.57 10.80 17.40
N PRO A 72 11.15 11.17 18.56
CA PRO A 72 11.05 10.37 19.78
C PRO A 72 9.61 10.27 20.31
N GLU A 73 8.74 11.23 20.00
CA GLU A 73 7.36 11.29 20.48
C GLU A 73 6.32 10.94 19.41
N LEU A 74 6.74 10.44 18.24
CA LEU A 74 5.80 10.09 17.17
C LEU A 74 4.87 8.96 17.61
N THR A 75 3.57 9.25 17.58
CA THR A 75 2.50 8.29 17.90
C THR A 75 1.55 8.07 16.74
N HIS A 76 1.45 9.04 15.82
CA HIS A 76 0.60 8.98 14.63
C HIS A 76 1.38 9.34 13.36
N LEU A 77 1.41 8.43 12.39
CA LEU A 77 1.93 8.63 11.05
C LEU A 77 0.79 8.60 10.05
N GLU A 78 0.74 9.60 9.16
CA GLU A 78 -0.23 9.69 8.08
C GLU A 78 0.50 9.80 6.74
N LEU A 79 0.20 8.89 5.83
CA LEU A 79 0.82 8.80 4.52
C LEU A 79 -0.20 9.21 3.45
N LEU A 80 0.11 10.27 2.73
CA LEU A 80 -0.67 10.76 1.60
C LEU A 80 0.08 10.36 0.33
N GLY A 81 -0.45 9.43 -0.45
CA GLY A 81 0.14 9.06 -1.73
C GLY A 81 -0.16 10.11 -2.83
N PRO A 82 0.53 10.04 -3.98
CA PRO A 82 0.35 11.00 -5.06
C PRO A 82 -0.99 10.83 -5.77
N GLU A 83 -1.48 11.90 -6.40
CA GLU A 83 -2.68 11.85 -7.24
C GLU A 83 -2.44 11.07 -8.54
N ARG A 84 -1.20 11.03 -9.03
CA ARG A 84 -0.78 10.35 -10.27
C ARG A 84 0.21 9.22 -9.99
N ARG A 85 0.13 8.14 -10.75
CA ARG A 85 0.99 6.96 -10.61
C ARG A 85 2.32 7.18 -11.32
N VAL A 86 3.35 7.50 -10.56
CA VAL A 86 4.74 7.23 -10.95
C VAL A 86 5.26 6.24 -9.92
N ILE A 87 5.28 4.95 -10.27
CA ILE A 87 5.54 3.84 -9.34
C ILE A 87 7.03 3.70 -9.03
N GLU A 88 7.89 3.99 -10.00
CA GLU A 88 9.32 3.63 -9.96
C GLU A 88 10.11 4.38 -8.87
N SER A 89 9.80 5.65 -8.58
CA SER A 89 10.52 6.45 -7.58
C SER A 89 10.06 6.24 -6.13
N GLN A 90 9.08 5.36 -5.88
CA GLN A 90 8.44 5.27 -4.55
C GLN A 90 9.16 4.34 -3.58
N ASN A 91 10.10 3.52 -4.04
CA ASN A 91 10.83 2.58 -3.18
C ASN A 91 11.81 3.29 -2.24
N ASP A 92 12.50 4.33 -2.73
CA ASP A 92 13.46 5.09 -1.93
C ASP A 92 12.75 5.85 -0.80
N HIS A 93 11.58 6.38 -1.10
CA HIS A 93 10.71 7.02 -0.12
C HIS A 93 10.36 6.10 1.06
N VAL A 94 10.06 4.83 0.79
CA VAL A 94 9.80 3.84 1.84
C VAL A 94 11.05 3.57 2.65
N ALA A 95 12.20 3.38 1.99
CA ALA A 95 13.44 3.08 2.68
C ALA A 95 13.81 4.20 3.66
N SER A 96 13.77 5.47 3.23
CA SER A 96 14.02 6.63 4.08
C SER A 96 13.01 6.76 5.22
N LEU A 97 11.73 6.48 4.96
CA LEU A 97 10.68 6.47 5.99
C LEU A 97 10.92 5.38 7.05
N CYS A 98 11.26 4.16 6.64
CA CYS A 98 11.58 3.05 7.54
C CYS A 98 12.83 3.37 8.37
N SER A 99 13.89 3.88 7.73
CA SER A 99 15.11 4.36 8.40
C SER A 99 14.81 5.41 9.45
N MET A 100 13.94 6.38 9.14
CA MET A 100 13.47 7.38 10.10
C MET A 100 12.74 6.74 11.28
N LEU A 101 11.82 5.81 11.04
CA LEU A 101 11.05 5.13 12.08
C LEU A 101 11.94 4.30 13.02
N GLU A 102 12.91 3.57 12.46
CA GLU A 102 13.88 2.77 13.19
C GLU A 102 14.76 3.64 14.09
N ARG A 103 15.34 4.73 13.54
CA ARG A 103 16.16 5.69 14.29
C ARG A 103 15.37 6.43 15.37
N SER A 104 14.10 6.69 15.11
CA SER A 104 13.23 7.38 16.06
C SER A 104 12.90 6.56 17.30
N HIS A 105 13.04 5.23 17.23
CA HIS A 105 12.54 4.31 18.26
C HIS A 105 11.10 4.66 18.69
N SER A 106 10.31 5.14 17.72
CA SER A 106 9.03 5.78 18.00
C SER A 106 8.02 4.78 18.55
N ARG A 107 7.12 5.26 19.41
CA ARG A 107 5.98 4.47 19.92
C ARG A 107 4.80 4.62 18.98
N LEU A 108 5.03 4.41 17.69
CA LEU A 108 3.99 4.56 16.69
C LEU A 108 2.84 3.59 17.01
N THR A 109 1.66 4.15 17.25
CA THR A 109 0.44 3.40 17.60
C THR A 109 -0.63 3.54 16.53
N HIS A 110 -0.62 4.63 15.78
CA HIS A 110 -1.60 4.95 14.75
C HIS A 110 -0.91 5.13 13.40
N LEU A 111 -1.35 4.37 12.40
CA LEU A 111 -0.91 4.50 11.01
C LEU A 111 -2.13 4.73 10.12
N THR A 112 -2.12 5.83 9.38
CA THR A 112 -3.15 6.16 8.40
C THR A 112 -2.53 6.19 7.01
N ILE A 113 -3.11 5.47 6.05
CA ILE A 113 -2.66 5.41 4.66
C ILE A 113 -3.82 5.86 3.77
N HIS A 114 -3.69 7.03 3.14
CA HIS A 114 -4.76 7.64 2.29
C HIS A 114 -4.76 7.15 0.85
N PHE A 115 -3.61 6.72 0.40
CA PHE A 115 -3.35 6.03 -0.84
C PHE A 115 -2.07 5.24 -0.56
N ILE A 116 -1.97 4.02 -1.08
CA ILE A 116 -0.79 3.20 -0.87
C ILE A 116 0.11 3.47 -2.08
N PRO A 117 1.15 4.30 -1.95
CA PRO A 117 2.08 4.58 -3.03
C PRO A 117 3.21 3.55 -2.98
N PHE A 118 2.89 2.30 -2.67
CA PHE A 118 3.90 1.29 -2.40
C PHE A 118 3.54 0.03 -3.16
N ILE A 119 4.56 -0.58 -3.77
CA ILE A 119 4.52 -1.99 -4.11
C ILE A 119 4.39 -2.84 -2.84
N SER A 120 3.98 -4.09 -3.01
CA SER A 120 3.82 -5.08 -1.93
C SER A 120 5.02 -5.12 -0.98
N ALA A 121 6.21 -5.11 -1.58
CA ALA A 121 7.50 -5.07 -0.92
C ALA A 121 7.68 -3.88 0.04
N GLY A 122 7.40 -2.66 -0.43
CA GLY A 122 7.55 -1.45 0.36
C GLY A 122 6.59 -1.41 1.54
N LEU A 123 5.35 -1.83 1.32
CA LEU A 123 4.35 -1.91 2.38
C LEU A 123 4.75 -2.92 3.48
N LEU A 124 5.26 -4.07 3.08
CA LEU A 124 5.75 -5.09 4.01
C LEU A 124 6.89 -4.55 4.88
N ARG A 125 7.88 -3.89 4.27
CA ARG A 125 8.98 -3.23 5.01
C ARG A 125 8.45 -2.20 5.99
N LEU A 126 7.47 -1.40 5.59
CA LEU A 126 6.82 -0.42 6.47
C LEU A 126 6.20 -1.11 7.69
N PHE A 127 5.40 -2.16 7.52
CA PHE A 127 4.77 -2.86 8.64
C PHE A 127 5.78 -3.52 9.58
N LEU A 128 6.85 -4.11 9.05
CA LEU A 128 7.94 -4.66 9.84
C LEU A 128 8.66 -3.58 10.68
N SER A 129 8.69 -2.34 10.20
CA SER A 129 9.29 -1.21 10.91
C SER A 129 8.39 -0.64 12.02
N VAL A 130 7.10 -1.02 12.06
CA VAL A 130 6.11 -0.45 12.99
C VAL A 130 5.29 -1.50 13.76
N PRO A 131 5.94 -2.49 14.42
CA PRO A 131 5.23 -3.59 15.09
C PRO A 131 4.32 -3.14 16.25
N SER A 132 4.50 -1.90 16.73
CA SER A 132 3.72 -1.31 17.83
C SER A 132 2.36 -0.74 17.41
N VAL A 133 2.05 -0.69 16.11
CA VAL A 133 0.79 -0.12 15.61
C VAL A 133 -0.41 -0.90 16.15
N THR A 134 -1.30 -0.18 16.83
CA THR A 134 -2.57 -0.69 17.37
C THR A 134 -3.76 -0.31 16.51
N THR A 135 -3.63 0.75 15.71
CA THR A 135 -4.70 1.30 14.89
C THR A 135 -4.19 1.54 13.47
N LEU A 136 -4.80 0.85 12.50
CA LEU A 136 -4.53 1.02 11.08
C LEU A 136 -5.78 1.55 10.38
N GLU A 137 -5.63 2.68 9.69
CA GLU A 137 -6.67 3.27 8.86
C GLU A 137 -6.22 3.31 7.41
N ILE A 138 -7.00 2.70 6.53
CA ILE A 138 -6.72 2.66 5.10
C ILE A 138 -7.88 3.36 4.39
N LYS A 139 -7.55 4.39 3.62
CA LYS A 139 -8.50 5.07 2.72
C LYS A 139 -8.05 4.79 1.30
N GLU A 140 -9.00 4.42 0.44
CA GLU A 140 -8.70 4.07 -0.95
C GLU A 140 -9.16 5.21 -1.89
N PRO A 141 -8.35 5.60 -2.89
CA PRO A 141 -8.80 6.51 -3.94
C PRO A 141 -9.81 5.83 -4.88
N PRO A 142 -10.57 6.59 -5.69
CA PRO A 142 -11.70 6.06 -6.44
C PRO A 142 -11.38 5.03 -7.53
N PHE A 143 -10.13 4.90 -7.94
CA PHE A 143 -9.81 4.35 -9.24
C PHE A 143 -9.00 3.05 -9.21
N HIS A 144 -8.62 2.52 -8.04
CA HIS A 144 -7.47 1.61 -7.98
C HIS A 144 -7.63 0.44 -7.02
N ASN A 145 -7.91 -0.72 -7.61
CA ASN A 145 -8.35 -1.89 -6.88
C ASN A 145 -7.23 -2.86 -6.43
N LYS A 146 -5.97 -2.71 -6.85
CA LYS A 146 -4.94 -3.71 -6.53
C LYS A 146 -4.31 -3.52 -5.14
N THR A 147 -4.31 -2.30 -4.61
CA THR A 147 -3.43 -1.97 -3.48
C THR A 147 -4.02 -2.32 -2.12
N LEU A 148 -5.34 -2.15 -1.94
CA LEU A 148 -6.01 -2.64 -0.73
C LEU A 148 -5.87 -4.17 -0.60
N TYR A 149 -5.89 -4.89 -1.73
CA TYR A 149 -5.62 -6.32 -1.75
C TYR A 149 -4.24 -6.65 -1.16
N LEU A 150 -3.19 -5.92 -1.55
CA LEU A 150 -1.85 -6.14 -1.01
C LEU A 150 -1.80 -5.93 0.50
N VAL A 151 -2.38 -4.84 1.01
CA VAL A 151 -2.39 -4.57 2.46
C VAL A 151 -3.08 -5.69 3.22
N LEU A 152 -4.30 -6.03 2.81
CA LEU A 152 -5.07 -7.04 3.51
C LEU A 152 -4.37 -8.39 3.44
N ARG A 153 -3.75 -8.75 2.30
CA ARG A 153 -2.98 -9.99 2.16
C ARG A 153 -1.80 -10.03 3.12
N SER A 154 -1.06 -8.92 3.26
CA SER A 154 0.05 -8.80 4.22
C SER A 154 -0.42 -8.91 5.68
N LEU A 155 -1.68 -8.56 6.00
CA LEU A 155 -2.22 -8.68 7.35
C LEU A 155 -2.68 -10.10 7.71
N VAL A 156 -2.94 -10.97 6.72
CA VAL A 156 -3.34 -12.36 6.96
C VAL A 156 -2.11 -13.15 7.39
N THR A 157 -2.13 -13.68 8.61
CA THR A 157 -1.12 -14.66 9.03
C THR A 157 -1.22 -15.87 8.11
N PRO A 158 -0.11 -16.38 7.53
CA PRO A 158 -0.14 -17.64 6.81
C PRO A 158 -0.77 -18.69 7.71
N VAL A 159 -1.89 -19.26 7.26
CA VAL A 159 -2.44 -20.45 7.92
C VAL A 159 -1.37 -21.51 7.70
N GLU A 160 -0.60 -21.82 8.74
CA GLU A 160 0.20 -23.03 8.78
C GLU A 160 -0.79 -24.17 8.48
N ARG A 161 -0.81 -24.62 7.23
CA ARG A 161 -1.52 -25.84 6.89
C ARG A 161 -0.81 -26.91 7.68
N ASP A 162 -1.55 -27.39 8.68
CA ASP A 162 -1.28 -28.55 9.49
C ASP A 162 -0.18 -29.43 8.91
N ALA A 163 0.92 -29.50 9.65
CA ALA A 163 1.46 -30.76 10.10
C ALA A 163 0.98 -31.96 9.26
N GLN A 164 1.62 -32.18 8.11
CA GLN A 164 1.79 -33.51 7.53
C GLN A 164 2.70 -34.38 8.44
N ALA A 165 2.47 -34.31 9.75
CA ALA A 165 3.08 -35.13 10.79
C ALA A 165 2.03 -36.07 11.41
N GLU A 166 1.04 -36.53 10.62
CA GLU A 166 0.47 -37.86 10.81
C GLU A 166 1.12 -38.82 9.82
N GLY A 167 2.45 -38.94 9.91
CA GLY A 167 3.11 -40.15 9.47
C GLY A 167 2.68 -41.29 10.40
N PRO A 168 2.05 -42.36 9.89
CA PRO A 168 1.61 -43.45 10.75
C PRO A 168 2.84 -44.16 11.33
N VAL A 169 2.98 -44.11 12.66
CA VAL A 169 3.87 -45.02 13.39
C VAL A 169 3.28 -46.43 13.24
N GLY A 170 3.68 -47.13 12.17
CA GLY A 170 3.00 -48.36 11.75
C GLY A 170 3.76 -49.23 10.76
N LYS A 171 4.98 -49.64 11.14
CA LYS A 171 5.62 -50.94 10.85
C LYS A 171 5.34 -51.65 9.50
N SER A 172 6.44 -51.89 8.78
CA SER A 172 6.79 -53.13 8.05
C SER A 172 6.61 -53.16 6.52
N ARG A 173 7.78 -53.22 5.85
CA ARG A 173 8.26 -54.37 5.04
C ARG A 173 7.82 -54.48 3.55
N LYS A 174 8.87 -54.69 2.74
CA LYS A 174 8.99 -55.19 1.34
C LYS A 174 8.94 -54.11 0.25
N GLU A 175 10.07 -53.82 -0.40
CA GLU A 175 10.74 -54.58 -1.48
C GLU A 175 10.01 -54.53 -2.83
N LEU A 176 10.75 -54.03 -3.84
CA LEU A 176 10.56 -54.10 -5.29
C LEU A 176 9.27 -53.44 -5.83
N LYS A 177 9.33 -52.65 -6.91
CA LYS A 177 9.76 -53.09 -8.24
C LYS A 177 9.80 -51.90 -9.20
N ASP A 178 10.82 -51.87 -10.04
CA ASP A 178 10.92 -51.05 -11.24
C ASP A 178 9.68 -51.20 -12.14
N HIS A 179 9.13 -50.09 -12.64
CA HIS A 179 8.47 -50.05 -13.94
C HIS A 179 8.61 -48.66 -14.57
N CYS A 180 9.43 -48.62 -15.62
CA CYS A 180 9.44 -47.58 -16.64
C CYS A 180 8.07 -47.59 -17.35
N GLY A 181 7.52 -46.42 -17.60
CA GLY A 181 6.36 -46.19 -18.45
C GLY A 181 6.43 -44.78 -18.98
N GLU A 182 7.11 -44.64 -20.12
CA GLU A 182 6.99 -43.50 -21.03
C GLU A 182 5.59 -43.57 -21.64
N GLU A 183 4.77 -42.54 -21.48
CA GLU A 183 3.60 -42.33 -22.33
C GLU A 183 3.55 -40.86 -22.74
N ASP A 184 3.97 -40.65 -23.99
CA ASP A 184 3.71 -39.48 -24.81
C ASP A 184 2.20 -39.24 -24.91
N THR A 185 1.77 -38.02 -24.60
CA THR A 185 0.43 -37.56 -24.98
C THR A 185 0.58 -36.21 -25.67
N ASP A 186 0.69 -36.30 -27.00
CA ASP A 186 0.31 -35.25 -27.93
C ASP A 186 -1.21 -35.03 -27.75
N ASP A 187 -1.62 -33.83 -27.36
CA ASP A 187 -3.03 -33.44 -27.40
C ASP A 187 -3.14 -32.08 -28.07
N ASP A 188 -3.27 -32.15 -29.40
CA ASP A 188 -3.72 -31.10 -30.28
C ASP A 188 -5.09 -30.57 -29.82
N ARG A 189 -5.19 -29.29 -29.47
CA ARG A 189 -6.50 -28.63 -29.31
C ARG A 189 -6.56 -27.27 -29.97
N ASP A 190 -7.00 -27.34 -31.22
CA ASP A 190 -8.10 -26.61 -31.85
C ASP A 190 -8.29 -25.14 -31.46
N GLU A 191 -7.80 -24.30 -32.38
CA GLU A 191 -8.21 -22.93 -32.64
C GLU A 191 -9.73 -22.86 -32.86
N HIS A 192 -10.42 -22.11 -32.00
CA HIS A 192 -11.79 -21.68 -32.24
C HIS A 192 -11.84 -20.16 -32.34
N ASP A 193 -11.75 -19.68 -33.58
CA ASP A 193 -12.22 -18.36 -33.99
C ASP A 193 -13.68 -18.19 -33.58
N SER A 194 -13.94 -17.20 -32.73
CA SER A 194 -15.28 -16.75 -32.39
C SER A 194 -15.39 -15.27 -32.75
N ASP A 195 -15.63 -15.05 -34.04
CA ASP A 195 -16.01 -13.76 -34.61
C ASP A 195 -17.41 -13.39 -34.07
N GLY A 196 -17.45 -12.39 -33.18
CA GLY A 196 -18.62 -12.01 -32.40
C GLY A 196 -18.98 -10.55 -32.59
N THR A 197 -19.50 -10.23 -33.78
CA THR A 197 -20.18 -8.97 -34.08
C THR A 197 -21.27 -8.63 -33.06
N SER A 198 -21.36 -7.38 -32.61
CA SER A 198 -22.63 -6.62 -32.64
C SER A 198 -22.45 -5.18 -32.16
N SER A 199 -22.61 -4.29 -33.13
CA SER A 199 -23.05 -2.91 -33.01
C SER A 199 -24.33 -2.80 -32.19
N MET A 200 -24.38 -1.87 -31.24
CA MET A 200 -25.61 -1.15 -30.93
C MET A 200 -25.29 0.30 -30.60
N ASP A 201 -25.86 1.13 -31.46
CA ASP A 201 -26.13 2.56 -31.32
C ASP A 201 -26.70 2.88 -29.93
N GLU A 202 -26.43 4.07 -29.38
CA GLU A 202 -27.48 5.00 -28.94
C GLU A 202 -26.87 6.41 -28.83
N ASP A 203 -27.19 7.22 -29.83
CA ASP A 203 -27.15 8.67 -29.79
C ASP A 203 -28.02 9.15 -28.61
N SER A 204 -27.45 9.97 -27.72
CA SER A 204 -28.25 10.77 -26.79
C SER A 204 -27.76 12.20 -26.78
N ASP A 205 -28.34 12.96 -27.70
CA ASP A 205 -28.29 14.42 -27.75
C ASP A 205 -28.93 15.00 -26.49
N GLY A 206 -28.09 15.49 -25.59
CA GLY A 206 -28.47 16.25 -24.40
C GLY A 206 -28.10 17.72 -24.54
N GLU A 207 -28.85 18.45 -25.36
CA GLU A 207 -28.81 19.91 -25.41
C GLU A 207 -29.09 20.53 -24.03
N SER A 208 -28.19 21.40 -23.54
CA SER A 208 -28.57 22.46 -22.60
C SER A 208 -27.65 23.68 -22.69
N SER A 209 -28.15 24.65 -23.46
CA SER A 209 -28.13 26.10 -23.20
C SER A 209 -26.87 26.76 -22.61
N ILE A 210 -26.08 27.32 -23.50
CA ILE A 210 -25.85 28.78 -23.66
C ILE A 210 -26.02 29.62 -22.38
N LEU A 211 -24.89 30.06 -21.81
CA LEU A 211 -24.78 31.43 -21.31
C LEU A 211 -23.46 32.06 -21.79
N ASP A 212 -23.66 33.09 -22.57
CA ASP A 212 -22.74 33.99 -23.25
C ASP A 212 -22.10 34.94 -22.22
N SER A 213 -20.77 35.00 -22.17
CA SER A 213 -20.04 36.09 -21.54
C SER A 213 -18.70 36.26 -22.25
N SER A 214 -18.81 37.05 -23.31
CA SER A 214 -17.76 37.59 -24.15
C SER A 214 -16.84 38.50 -23.34
N SER A 215 -15.54 38.20 -23.35
CA SER A 215 -14.48 39.19 -23.20
C SER A 215 -13.38 38.85 -24.19
N GLU A 216 -13.38 39.62 -25.28
CA GLU A 216 -12.39 39.62 -26.36
C GLU A 216 -11.06 40.16 -25.80
N GLU A 217 -10.04 39.32 -25.74
CA GLU A 217 -8.65 39.78 -25.76
C GLU A 217 -7.90 38.96 -26.82
N ASP A 218 -7.60 39.65 -27.92
CA ASP A 218 -6.73 39.21 -29.00
C ASP A 218 -5.36 38.84 -28.42
N SER A 219 -4.93 37.59 -28.60
CA SER A 219 -3.56 37.18 -28.36
C SER A 219 -3.10 36.36 -29.55
N ASP A 220 -2.08 36.92 -30.20
CA ASP A 220 -1.47 36.48 -31.45
C ASP A 220 -1.13 34.97 -31.42
N GLU A 221 -1.71 34.24 -32.37
CA GLU A 221 -1.38 32.85 -32.64
C GLU A 221 -0.01 32.80 -33.32
N GLU A 222 1.02 32.35 -32.59
CA GLU A 222 2.25 31.87 -33.20
C GLU A 222 2.08 30.38 -33.51
N ASP A 223 2.04 30.07 -34.82
CA ASP A 223 2.16 28.74 -35.39
C ASP A 223 3.46 28.07 -34.89
N LEU A 224 3.34 27.23 -33.86
CA LEU A 224 4.40 26.33 -33.46
C LEU A 224 4.15 25.00 -34.16
N ASP A 225 5.03 24.72 -35.13
CA ASP A 225 5.11 23.48 -35.89
C ASP A 225 5.02 22.28 -34.94
N GLU A 226 3.86 21.60 -34.98
CA GLU A 226 3.65 20.30 -34.35
C GLU A 226 4.51 19.28 -35.11
N GLU A 227 5.77 19.12 -34.69
CA GLU A 227 6.59 17.99 -35.13
C GLU A 227 5.99 16.71 -34.52
N ASP A 228 5.43 15.89 -35.42
CA ASP A 228 5.02 14.50 -35.19
C ASP A 228 6.18 13.70 -34.56
N LEU A 229 6.24 13.70 -33.23
CA LEU A 229 7.09 12.78 -32.48
C LEU A 229 6.36 11.44 -32.47
N ASP A 230 6.79 10.58 -33.39
CA ASP A 230 6.46 9.16 -33.43
C ASP A 230 6.71 8.54 -32.04
N GLU A 231 5.66 8.48 -31.22
CA GLU A 231 5.64 7.70 -29.98
C GLU A 231 5.72 6.23 -30.41
N GLU A 232 6.94 5.72 -30.56
CA GLU A 232 7.18 4.29 -30.69
C GLU A 232 6.63 3.62 -29.44
N ASP A 233 5.46 2.98 -29.61
CA ASP A 233 4.87 2.01 -28.69
C ASP A 233 5.93 0.96 -28.34
N SER A 234 6.69 1.25 -27.29
CA SER A 234 7.59 0.29 -26.69
C SER A 234 6.71 -0.70 -25.94
N ASP A 235 6.30 -1.75 -26.64
CA ASP A 235 5.69 -2.98 -26.13
C ASP A 235 6.71 -3.75 -25.26
N GLY A 236 7.38 -3.04 -24.36
CA GLY A 236 8.12 -3.62 -23.27
C GLY A 236 7.11 -4.32 -22.39
N GLU A 237 6.85 -5.59 -22.68
CA GLU A 237 6.46 -6.60 -21.70
C GLU A 237 7.58 -6.67 -20.66
N GLY A 238 7.70 -5.62 -19.86
CA GLY A 238 8.28 -5.66 -18.54
C GLY A 238 7.45 -6.67 -17.80
N SER A 239 7.93 -7.91 -17.85
CA SER A 239 7.59 -8.91 -16.85
C SER A 239 7.89 -8.23 -15.52
N ASP A 240 6.84 -7.64 -14.94
CA ASP A 240 6.75 -7.23 -13.55
C ASP A 240 6.95 -8.53 -12.75
N GLU A 241 8.20 -9.00 -12.71
CA GLU A 241 8.70 -9.90 -11.68
C GLU A 241 8.65 -9.05 -10.41
N GLU A 242 7.43 -8.88 -9.88
CA GLU A 242 7.21 -8.31 -8.58
C GLU A 242 8.15 -9.06 -7.65
N ASP A 243 9.19 -8.38 -7.16
CA ASP A 243 10.16 -8.95 -6.24
C ASP A 243 9.40 -9.72 -5.17
N ASP A 244 9.44 -11.05 -5.27
CA ASP A 244 8.76 -11.96 -4.35
C ASP A 244 9.44 -11.80 -3.00
N ILE A 245 9.06 -10.76 -2.25
CA ILE A 245 9.50 -10.63 -0.88
C ILE A 245 8.84 -11.76 -0.15
N ILE A 246 9.65 -12.77 0.15
CA ILE A 246 9.31 -13.91 0.97
C ILE A 246 8.93 -13.33 2.33
N VAL A 247 7.63 -13.15 2.56
CA VAL A 247 7.09 -12.92 3.89
C VAL A 247 7.49 -14.17 4.68
N PRO A 248 8.29 -14.06 5.75
CA PRO A 248 8.63 -15.22 6.56
C PRO A 248 7.31 -15.87 6.99
N GLU A 249 7.13 -17.12 6.55
CA GLU A 249 5.90 -17.87 6.80
C GLU A 249 5.61 -17.88 8.32
N GLY A 250 4.35 -17.65 8.68
CA GLY A 250 3.90 -17.63 10.08
C GLY A 250 4.11 -16.31 10.84
N GLN A 251 4.72 -15.27 10.25
CA GLN A 251 4.89 -14.00 10.96
C GLN A 251 3.66 -13.08 10.83
N CYS A 252 3.15 -12.61 11.97
CA CYS A 252 2.14 -11.57 12.04
C CYS A 252 2.81 -10.19 11.96
N LEU A 253 2.60 -9.45 10.86
CA LEU A 253 3.29 -8.17 10.63
C LEU A 253 2.93 -7.06 11.63
N LEU A 254 1.70 -7.05 12.11
CA LEU A 254 1.19 -6.07 13.07
C LEU A 254 0.61 -6.81 14.29
N PRO A 255 1.46 -7.38 15.16
CA PRO A 255 1.00 -8.25 16.24
C PRO A 255 0.11 -7.52 17.26
N ARG A 256 0.16 -6.19 17.30
CA ARG A 256 -0.61 -5.36 18.25
C ARG A 256 -1.86 -4.70 17.68
N LEU A 257 -2.19 -4.97 16.41
CA LEU A 257 -3.33 -4.35 15.74
C LEU A 257 -4.64 -4.75 16.42
N LYS A 258 -5.33 -3.77 17.01
CA LYS A 258 -6.64 -3.92 17.67
C LYS A 258 -7.76 -3.28 16.87
N ASP A 259 -7.46 -2.16 16.22
CA ASP A 259 -8.44 -1.36 15.49
C ASP A 259 -8.05 -1.30 14.00
N LEU A 260 -8.93 -1.81 13.14
CA LEU A 260 -8.78 -1.71 11.69
C LEU A 260 -9.95 -0.90 11.14
N THR A 261 -9.63 0.20 10.46
CA THR A 261 -10.60 0.98 9.69
C THR A 261 -10.25 0.90 8.22
N VAL A 262 -11.20 0.45 7.40
CA VAL A 262 -11.05 0.35 5.95
C VAL A 262 -12.17 1.14 5.30
N VAL A 263 -11.81 2.12 4.47
CA VAL A 263 -12.76 2.81 3.60
C VAL A 263 -12.68 2.18 2.22
N VAL A 264 -13.65 1.31 1.91
CA VAL A 264 -13.74 0.57 0.65
C VAL A 264 -14.63 1.31 -0.35
N LYS A 265 -14.16 1.36 -1.59
CA LYS A 265 -14.96 1.89 -2.72
C LYS A 265 -15.49 0.81 -3.64
N SER A 266 -14.94 -0.40 -3.58
CA SER A 266 -15.43 -1.61 -4.25
C SER A 266 -15.58 -2.78 -3.26
N CYS A 267 -16.46 -3.72 -3.57
CA CYS A 267 -16.67 -4.93 -2.77
C CYS A 267 -15.77 -6.11 -3.17
N ASP A 268 -14.87 -5.92 -4.13
CA ASP A 268 -13.96 -6.95 -4.65
C ASP A 268 -13.02 -7.53 -3.58
N TYR A 269 -12.82 -6.84 -2.45
CA TYR A 269 -11.97 -7.29 -1.33
C TYR A 269 -12.70 -8.08 -0.26
N SER A 270 -13.99 -8.35 -0.45
CA SER A 270 -14.81 -8.95 0.61
C SER A 270 -14.20 -10.26 1.13
N GLU A 271 -13.75 -11.15 0.26
CA GLU A 271 -13.06 -12.37 0.68
C GLU A 271 -11.78 -12.12 1.48
N LEU A 272 -10.99 -11.12 1.11
CA LEU A 272 -9.71 -10.87 1.74
C LEU A 272 -9.85 -10.14 3.07
N LEU A 273 -10.79 -9.18 3.15
CA LEU A 273 -11.24 -8.60 4.41
C LEU A 273 -11.71 -9.71 5.35
N LEU A 274 -12.47 -10.68 4.84
CA LEU A 274 -12.90 -11.84 5.61
C LEU A 274 -11.74 -12.74 6.02
N LYS A 275 -10.71 -12.91 5.21
CA LYS A 275 -9.48 -13.64 5.60
C LYS A 275 -8.73 -12.89 6.71
N VAL A 276 -8.63 -11.56 6.65
CA VAL A 276 -8.03 -10.75 7.71
C VAL A 276 -8.83 -10.88 9.00
N VAL A 277 -10.15 -10.77 8.91
CA VAL A 277 -11.03 -10.95 10.08
C VAL A 277 -10.90 -12.35 10.62
N ARG A 278 -11.09 -13.41 9.83
CA ARG A 278 -10.97 -14.80 10.30
C ARG A 278 -9.60 -15.13 10.92
N SER A 279 -8.51 -14.56 10.38
CA SER A 279 -7.17 -14.81 10.92
C SER A 279 -6.91 -14.12 12.26
N ARG A 280 -7.60 -13.01 12.56
CA ARG A 280 -7.33 -12.17 13.74
C ARG A 280 -8.51 -12.00 14.71
N TRP A 281 -9.69 -12.47 14.32
CA TRP A 281 -10.93 -12.45 15.07
C TRP A 281 -11.18 -13.86 15.59
N ARG A 282 -10.94 -14.08 16.88
CA ARG A 282 -11.42 -15.29 17.55
C ARG A 282 -12.71 -14.94 18.28
N LEU A 283 -13.81 -15.60 17.92
CA LEU A 283 -14.96 -15.68 18.82
C LEU A 283 -14.50 -16.39 20.10
N ASP A 284 -14.85 -15.82 21.23
CA ASP A 284 -14.35 -16.12 22.58
C ASP A 284 -14.85 -17.46 23.12
N ASP A 285 -14.85 -18.51 22.31
CA ASP A 285 -15.30 -19.85 22.70
C ASP A 285 -14.08 -20.76 22.89
N SER A 286 -13.59 -20.74 24.13
CA SER A 286 -12.72 -21.72 24.77
C SER A 286 -11.23 -21.78 24.37
N GLN A 287 -10.41 -21.26 25.28
CA GLN A 287 -9.14 -21.83 25.76
C GLN A 287 -8.15 -22.35 24.70
N HIS A 288 -7.22 -21.51 24.27
CA HIS A 288 -5.80 -21.52 24.69
C HIS A 288 -5.08 -20.54 23.75
N PRO A 289 -4.31 -19.55 24.24
CA PRO A 289 -3.42 -18.80 23.37
C PRO A 289 -2.39 -19.80 22.84
N GLN A 290 -2.60 -20.26 21.61
CA GLN A 290 -1.64 -21.05 20.88
C GLN A 290 -0.45 -20.12 20.66
N ALA A 291 0.60 -20.32 21.47
CA ALA A 291 1.80 -19.52 21.38
C ALA A 291 2.37 -19.71 19.97
N CYS A 292 2.36 -18.66 19.16
CA CYS A 292 3.18 -18.62 17.95
C CYS A 292 4.62 -18.86 18.40
N SER A 293 5.21 -19.96 17.94
CA SER A 293 6.50 -20.48 18.42
C SER A 293 7.71 -19.64 17.99
N PHE A 294 7.48 -18.55 17.25
CA PHE A 294 8.50 -17.60 16.82
C PHE A 294 8.40 -16.30 17.62
N GLY A 295 9.31 -16.10 18.59
CA GLY A 295 9.57 -14.76 19.13
C GLY A 295 8.48 -14.15 20.03
N ALA A 296 7.78 -14.96 20.83
CA ALA A 296 7.13 -14.65 22.12
C ALA A 296 6.20 -13.42 22.29
N GLU A 297 5.91 -12.60 21.28
CA GLU A 297 4.87 -11.57 21.40
C GLU A 297 3.53 -12.14 20.92
N ALA A 298 2.63 -12.38 21.86
CA ALA A 298 1.29 -12.87 21.56
C ALA A 298 0.57 -11.88 20.63
N CYS A 299 0.12 -12.37 19.47
CA CYS A 299 -0.72 -11.58 18.58
C CYS A 299 -2.01 -11.20 19.32
N VAL A 300 -2.30 -9.91 19.32
CA VAL A 300 -3.52 -9.36 19.88
C VAL A 300 -4.65 -9.58 18.89
N TYR A 301 -5.82 -9.94 19.41
CA TYR A 301 -7.03 -10.07 18.60
C TYR A 301 -7.49 -8.71 18.09
N LEU A 302 -8.03 -8.70 16.88
CA LEU A 302 -8.71 -7.52 16.35
C LEU A 302 -9.97 -7.27 17.20
N GLN A 303 -10.02 -6.12 17.85
CA GLN A 303 -11.11 -5.73 18.77
C GLN A 303 -12.19 -4.93 18.04
N LYS A 304 -11.80 -4.22 16.98
CA LYS A 304 -12.67 -3.29 16.28
C LYS A 304 -12.36 -3.27 14.81
N LEU A 305 -13.39 -3.54 14.02
CA LEU A 305 -13.38 -3.41 12.58
C LEU A 305 -14.42 -2.37 12.17
N ARG A 306 -13.99 -1.38 11.40
CA ARG A 306 -14.88 -0.39 10.77
C ARG A 306 -14.69 -0.47 9.27
N ILE A 307 -15.77 -0.79 8.56
CA ILE A 307 -15.79 -0.76 7.12
C ILE A 307 -16.74 0.34 6.68
N TYR A 308 -16.21 1.32 5.97
CA TYR A 308 -17.00 2.37 5.36
C TYR A 308 -17.08 2.11 3.86
N ALA A 309 -18.29 1.93 3.35
CA ALA A 309 -18.53 1.95 1.92
C ALA A 309 -18.65 3.39 1.43
N ALA A 310 -18.01 3.71 0.31
CA ALA A 310 -18.28 4.96 -0.38
C ALA A 310 -19.73 4.99 -0.91
N PRO A 311 -20.30 6.19 -1.14
CA PRO A 311 -21.72 6.36 -1.51
C PRO A 311 -22.15 5.62 -2.79
N LYS A 312 -21.20 5.23 -3.64
CA LYS A 312 -21.42 4.55 -4.92
C LYS A 312 -21.38 3.02 -4.85
N VAL A 313 -21.10 2.44 -3.69
CA VAL A 313 -21.05 0.99 -3.52
C VAL A 313 -22.47 0.44 -3.55
N ASP A 314 -22.68 -0.63 -4.33
CA ASP A 314 -23.94 -1.37 -4.33
C ASP A 314 -24.32 -1.81 -2.91
N ARG A 315 -25.50 -1.42 -2.48
CA ARG A 315 -26.00 -1.67 -1.13
C ARG A 315 -26.09 -3.17 -0.82
N ALA A 316 -26.43 -4.01 -1.81
CA ALA A 316 -26.53 -5.46 -1.60
C ALA A 316 -25.15 -6.09 -1.31
N SER A 317 -24.11 -5.62 -2.00
CA SER A 317 -22.73 -6.05 -1.76
C SER A 317 -22.22 -5.61 -0.37
N PHE A 318 -22.58 -4.40 0.08
CA PHE A 318 -22.25 -3.95 1.44
C PHE A 318 -23.04 -4.68 2.54
N GLU A 319 -24.32 -4.97 2.31
CA GLU A 319 -25.13 -5.77 3.24
C GLU A 319 -24.57 -7.20 3.35
N THR A 320 -24.10 -7.79 2.26
CA THR A 320 -23.40 -9.09 2.26
C THR A 320 -22.16 -9.06 3.15
N LEU A 321 -21.32 -8.02 3.00
CA LEU A 321 -20.16 -7.81 3.88
C LEU A 321 -20.56 -7.71 5.36
N GLN A 322 -21.59 -6.94 5.69
CA GLN A 322 -22.07 -6.82 7.07
C GLN A 322 -22.60 -8.14 7.63
N ILE A 323 -23.33 -8.92 6.83
CA ILE A 323 -23.84 -10.24 7.23
C ILE A 323 -22.68 -11.18 7.54
N ILE A 324 -21.65 -11.22 6.69
CA ILE A 324 -20.53 -12.13 6.91
C ILE A 324 -19.71 -11.70 8.13
N LEU A 325 -19.62 -10.40 8.42
CA LEU A 325 -18.93 -9.90 9.62
C LEU A 325 -19.72 -10.05 10.92
N SER A 326 -21.03 -10.29 10.83
CA SER A 326 -21.92 -10.47 11.98
C SER A 326 -22.08 -11.93 12.40
N ASN A 327 -21.59 -12.88 11.60
CA ASN A 327 -21.60 -14.32 11.87
C ASN A 327 -20.20 -14.81 12.25
#